data_AF-A0A353F3B1-F1
#
_entry.id   AF-A0A353F3B1-F1
#
_cell.length_a   1.000
_cell.length_b   1.000
_cell.length_c   1.000
_cell.angle_alpha   90.00
_cell.angle_beta   90.00
_cell.angle_gamma   90.00
#
_symmetry.space_group_name_H-M   'P 1'
#
loop_
_entity.id
_entity.type
_entity.pdbx_description
1 polymer ?
#
loop_
_entity_poly.entity_id
_entity_poly.type
_entity_poly.pdbx_seq_one_letter_code
_entity_poly.pdbx_strand_id
1 'polypeptide(L)' 'LEWLNLWGTQVTDLGLMKLKDLSKLRKIYLWQSKVTEKGAAALKKELPDLEVIF' A
#
# COMPACT_ATOMS: atom_id res chain seq x y z
N LEU A 1 13.37 -0.27 -2.51
CA LEU A 1 12.40 0.83 -2.49
C LEU A 1 11.90 0.95 -1.07
N GLU A 2 12.02 2.13 -0.46
CA GLU A 2 11.58 2.35 0.94
C GLU A 2 10.26 3.12 1.03
N TRP A 3 9.93 3.91 0.01
CA TRP A 3 8.68 4.64 -0.06
C TRP A 3 8.09 4.57 -1.47
N LEU A 4 6.76 4.51 -1.56
CA LEU A 4 6.01 4.50 -2.82
C LEU A 4 4.80 5.45 -2.72
N ASN A 5 4.63 6.31 -3.71
CA ASN A 5 3.49 7.22 -3.78
C ASN A 5 2.53 6.76 -4.88
N LEU A 6 1.29 6.42 -4.50
CA LEU A 6 0.20 6.03 -5.41
C LEU A 6 -0.98 7.01 -5.34
N TRP A 7 -0.74 8.24 -4.87
CA TRP A 7 -1.77 9.27 -4.78
C TRP A 7 -2.43 9.50 -6.14
N GLY A 8 -3.76 9.43 -6.16
CA GLY A 8 -4.59 9.83 -7.30
C GLY A 8 -4.58 8.80 -8.43
N THR A 9 -4.01 7.63 -8.17
CA THR A 9 -3.98 6.52 -9.12
C THR A 9 -5.23 5.65 -8.96
N GLN A 10 -5.56 4.88 -10.01
CA GLN A 10 -6.72 3.98 -9.98
C GLN A 10 -6.42 2.62 -9.35
N VAL A 11 -5.34 2.50 -8.55
CA VAL A 11 -4.94 1.24 -7.91
C VAL A 11 -6.02 0.77 -6.95
N THR A 12 -6.34 -0.53 -7.02
CA THR A 12 -7.32 -1.22 -6.18
C THR A 12 -6.62 -2.09 -5.14
N ASP A 13 -7.39 -2.66 -4.20
CA ASP A 13 -6.88 -3.63 -3.22
C ASP A 13 -6.11 -4.80 -3.89
N LEU A 14 -6.58 -5.29 -5.03
CA LEU A 14 -5.92 -6.36 -5.78
C LEU A 14 -4.58 -5.92 -6.36
N GLY A 15 -4.51 -4.67 -6.86
CA GLY A 15 -3.28 -4.09 -7.37
C GLY A 15 -2.27 -3.85 -6.25
N LEU A 16 -2.73 -3.35 -5.11
CA LEU A 16 -1.91 -3.10 -3.93
C LEU A 16 -1.23 -4.37 -3.41
N MET A 17 -1.94 -5.51 -3.40
CA MET A 17 -1.39 -6.79 -2.94
C MET A 17 -0.22 -7.31 -3.78
N LYS A 18 0.01 -6.78 -4.98
CA LYS A 18 1.22 -7.09 -5.78
C LYS A 18 2.51 -6.57 -5.16
N LEU A 19 2.41 -5.68 -4.16
CA LEU A 19 3.56 -5.07 -3.50
C LEU A 19 4.06 -5.87 -2.28
N LYS A 20 3.42 -6.99 -1.91
CA LYS A 20 3.74 -7.75 -0.69
C LYS A 20 5.19 -8.23 -0.61
N ASP A 21 5.83 -8.47 -1.75
CA ASP A 21 7.22 -8.96 -1.81
C ASP A 21 8.25 -7.82 -1.72
N LEU A 22 7.80 -6.55 -1.65
CA LEU A 22 8.65 -5.40 -1.42
C LEU A 22 9.00 -5.28 0.07
N SER A 23 9.75 -6.24 0.59
CA SER A 23 10.13 -6.34 2.02
C SER A 23 10.88 -5.14 2.60
N LYS A 24 11.43 -4.27 1.74
CA LYS A 24 12.08 -3.02 2.12
C LYS A 24 11.14 -1.80 2.11
N LEU A 25 9.89 -1.95 1.66
CA LEU A 25 8.92 -0.85 1.67
C LEU A 25 8.56 -0.51 3.12
N ARG A 26 8.60 0.78 3.43
CA ARG A 26 8.35 1.34 4.77
C ARG A 26 7.19 2.32 4.76
N LYS A 27 6.98 3.05 3.65
CA LYS A 27 5.88 4.02 3.52
C LYS A 27 5.13 3.87 2.21
N ILE A 28 3.82 3.96 2.27
CA ILE A 28 2.97 4.04 1.07
C ILE A 28 1.90 5.12 1.22
N TYR A 29 1.76 5.95 0.18
CA TYR A 29 0.75 7.02 0.12
C TYR A 29 -0.38 6.62 -0.81
N LEU A 30 -1.61 6.60 -0.29
CA LEU A 30 -2.79 6.05 -0.97
C LEU A 30 -3.95 7.05 -1.12
N TRP A 31 -3.73 8.33 -0.80
CA TRP A 31 -4.70 9.41 -1.02
C TRP A 31 -5.34 9.33 -2.40
N GLN A 32 -6.66 9.53 -2.47
CA GLN A 32 -7.42 9.52 -3.74
C GLN A 32 -7.20 8.29 -4.63
N SER A 33 -6.78 7.15 -4.05
CA SER A 33 -6.75 5.87 -4.75
C SER A 33 -8.08 5.13 -4.62
N LYS A 34 -8.19 3.94 -5.22
CA LYS A 34 -9.33 3.02 -5.01
C LYS A 34 -9.03 1.96 -3.95
N VAL A 35 -7.97 2.13 -3.16
CA VAL A 35 -7.66 1.22 -2.06
C VAL A 35 -8.59 1.48 -0.88
N THR A 36 -9.13 0.41 -0.32
CA THR A 36 -9.91 0.44 0.90
C THR A 36 -9.02 0.27 2.13
N GLU A 37 -9.50 0.69 3.31
CA GLU A 37 -8.82 0.42 4.58
C GLU A 37 -8.56 -1.09 4.78
N LYS A 38 -9.47 -1.95 4.30
CA LYS A 38 -9.31 -3.41 4.36
C LYS A 38 -8.16 -3.89 3.47
N GLY A 39 -8.05 -3.37 2.25
CA GLY A 39 -6.95 -3.69 1.34
C GLY A 39 -5.60 -3.24 1.90
N ALA A 40 -5.52 -2.03 2.44
CA ALA A 40 -4.33 -1.53 3.12
C ALA A 40 -3.95 -2.39 4.34
N ALA A 41 -4.93 -2.77 5.17
CA ALA A 41 -4.70 -3.64 6.31
C ALA A 41 -4.20 -5.04 5.88
N ALA A 42 -4.69 -5.56 4.75
CA ALA A 42 -4.20 -6.82 4.19
C ALA A 42 -2.72 -6.72 3.76
N LEU A 43 -2.33 -5.66 3.05
CA LEU A 43 -0.92 -5.45 2.70
C LEU A 43 -0.04 -5.29 3.96
N LYS A 44 -0.52 -4.58 4.99
CA LYS A 44 0.20 -4.41 6.26
C LYS A 44 0.41 -5.72 7.02
N LYS A 45 -0.44 -6.74 6.84
CA LYS A 45 -0.19 -8.08 7.41
C LYS A 45 1.02 -8.77 6.78
N GLU A 46 1.24 -8.56 5.48
CA GLU A 46 2.40 -9.09 4.76
C GLU A 46 3.66 -8.24 5.00
N LEU A 47 3.49 -6.95 5.27
CA LEU A 47 4.56 -5.98 5.54
C LEU A 47 4.30 -5.26 6.88
N PRO A 48 4.62 -5.88 8.04
CA PRO A 48 4.24 -5.37 9.35
C PRO A 48 4.80 -3.97 9.68
N ASP A 49 5.98 -3.65 9.15
CA ASP A 49 6.66 -2.37 9.33
C ASP A 49 6.18 -1.28 8.35
N LEU A 50 5.17 -1.58 7.51
CA LEU A 50 4.64 -0.64 6.54
C LEU A 50 3.73 0.41 7.22
N GLU A 51 4.11 1.67 7.05
CA GLU A 51 3.26 2.82 7.32
C GLU A 51 2.39 3.10 6.08
N VAL A 52 1.07 3.07 6.28
CA VAL A 52 0.09 3.43 5.25
C VAL A 52 -0.46 4.81 5.57
N ILE A 53 -0.44 5.68 4.56
CA ILE A 53 -0.82 7.09 4.69
C ILE A 53 -1.98 7.38 3.72
N PHE A 54 -3.08 7.89 4.27
CA PHE A 54 -4.40 8.03 3.64
C PHE A 54 -4.96 9.43 3.69
#